data_AF-A0A242ZE91-F1
#
_entry.id   AF-A0A242ZE91-F1
#
_cell.length_a   1.000
_cell.length_b   1.000
_cell.length_c   1.000
_cell.angle_alpha   90.00
_cell.angle_beta   90.00
_cell.angle_gamma   90.00
#
_symmetry.space_group_name_H-M   'P 1'
#
loop_
_entity.id
_entity.type
_entity.pdbx_description
1 polymer ?
#
loop_
_entity_poly.entity_id
_entity_poly.type
_entity_poly.pdbx_seq_one_letter_code
_entity_poly.pdbx_strand_id
1 'polypeptide(L)'
;MEEYYTKAKFEETDFNLYFQLVFNKEVMAQITERAIPLDEAKNDFTRLVKRNENHQLFGSYKVYDSITNEYINLGHVTVNEDNVKEAEIGYMILPEHWGKRYGLPKEILSIII
;
A
#
# COMPACT_ATOMS: atom_id res chain seq x y z
N MET A 1 -15.93 -16.65 3.29
CA MET A 1 -15.84 -15.56 2.31
C MET A 1 -14.84 -16.05 1.28
N GLU A 2 -15.21 -16.13 -0.01
CA GLU A 2 -14.20 -16.36 -1.03
C GLU A 2 -13.22 -15.18 -0.95
N GLU A 3 -11.95 -15.44 -0.65
CA GLU A 3 -10.94 -14.38 -0.55
C GLU A 3 -10.64 -13.84 -1.94
N TYR A 4 -11.40 -12.82 -2.36
CA TYR A 4 -11.21 -12.10 -3.62
C TYR A 4 -9.84 -11.41 -3.72
N TYR A 5 -9.06 -11.39 -2.63
CA TYR A 5 -7.80 -10.70 -2.50
C TYR A 5 -6.72 -11.55 -1.85
N THR A 6 -5.49 -11.40 -2.33
CA THR A 6 -4.30 -11.85 -1.61
C THR A 6 -3.45 -10.64 -1.22
N LYS A 7 -2.77 -10.73 -0.08
CA LYS A 7 -1.83 -9.69 0.37
C LYS A 7 -0.52 -10.31 0.83
N ALA A 8 0.56 -9.59 0.58
CA ALA A 8 1.88 -9.89 1.12
C ALA A 8 2.54 -8.58 1.56
N LYS A 9 3.49 -8.64 2.48
CA LYS A 9 4.29 -7.45 2.80
C LYS A 9 5.17 -7.08 1.60
N PHE A 10 5.46 -5.80 1.48
CA PHE A 10 6.50 -5.34 0.56
C PHE A 10 7.87 -5.82 1.04
N GLU A 11 8.66 -6.30 0.08
CA GLU A 11 10.05 -6.74 0.21
C GLU A 11 10.94 -5.93 -0.74
N GLU A 12 12.27 -6.04 -0.61
CA GLU A 12 13.23 -5.24 -1.39
C GLU A 12 13.03 -5.36 -2.92
N THR A 13 12.53 -6.50 -3.40
CA THR A 13 12.31 -6.79 -4.82
C THR A 13 11.08 -6.10 -5.41
N ASP A 14 10.21 -5.51 -4.58
CA ASP A 14 8.92 -4.95 -5.00
C ASP A 14 8.95 -3.45 -5.31
N PHE A 15 10.15 -2.84 -5.39
CA PHE A 15 10.29 -1.40 -5.59
C PHE A 15 9.45 -0.88 -6.77
N ASN A 16 9.41 -1.61 -7.88
CA ASN A 16 8.65 -1.20 -9.06
C ASN A 16 7.15 -1.12 -8.79
N LEU A 17 6.60 -2.00 -7.93
CA LEU A 17 5.18 -1.98 -7.57
C LEU A 17 4.82 -0.78 -6.68
N TYR A 18 5.75 -0.39 -5.80
CA TYR A 18 5.61 0.82 -5.02
C TYR A 18 5.78 2.08 -5.89
N PHE A 19 6.77 2.09 -6.77
CA PHE A 19 7.13 3.27 -7.56
C PHE A 19 6.03 3.68 -8.54
N GLN A 20 5.32 2.73 -9.15
CA GLN A 20 4.16 3.05 -10.00
C GLN A 20 3.05 3.82 -9.28
N LEU A 21 2.90 3.66 -7.96
CA LEU A 21 1.93 4.44 -7.18
C LEU A 21 2.46 5.85 -6.92
N VAL A 22 3.65 5.95 -6.34
CA VAL A 22 4.17 7.24 -5.88
C VAL A 22 4.69 8.13 -6.99
N PHE A 23 5.04 7.57 -8.14
CA PHE A 23 5.37 8.34 -9.35
C PHE A 23 4.11 8.78 -10.14
N ASN A 24 2.94 8.22 -9.84
CA ASN A 24 1.70 8.58 -10.50
C ASN A 24 1.14 9.88 -9.91
N LYS A 25 1.08 10.94 -10.72
CA LYS A 25 0.58 12.25 -10.29
C LYS A 25 -0.88 12.24 -9.88
N GLU A 26 -1.72 11.41 -10.48
CA GLU A 26 -3.14 11.32 -10.14
C GLU A 26 -3.32 10.69 -8.76
N VAL A 27 -2.53 9.65 -8.45
CA VAL A 27 -2.50 9.03 -7.11
C VAL A 27 -2.00 10.04 -6.06
N MET A 28 -0.89 10.72 -6.37
CA MET A 28 -0.25 11.62 -5.40
C MET A 28 -0.94 12.98 -5.24
N ALA A 29 -1.88 13.35 -6.13
CA ALA A 29 -2.59 14.62 -6.07
C ALA A 29 -3.31 14.86 -4.74
N GLN A 30 -3.73 13.79 -4.05
CA GLN A 30 -4.41 13.87 -2.75
C GLN A 30 -3.49 13.60 -1.55
N ILE A 31 -2.20 13.34 -1.78
CA ILE A 31 -1.26 12.91 -0.73
C ILE A 31 -0.14 13.95 -0.54
N THR A 32 0.56 14.28 -1.61
CA THR A 32 1.70 15.23 -1.61
C THR A 32 1.57 16.33 -2.65
N GLU A 33 0.50 16.31 -3.46
CA GLU A 33 0.26 17.21 -4.59
C GLU A 33 1.32 17.11 -5.71
N ARG A 34 2.27 16.19 -5.60
CA ARG A 34 3.32 15.92 -6.61
C ARG A 34 3.71 14.45 -6.63
N ALA A 35 4.03 13.94 -7.82
CA ALA A 35 4.73 12.66 -7.93
C ALA A 35 6.08 12.69 -7.18
N ILE A 36 6.45 11.57 -6.60
CA ILE A 36 7.72 11.35 -5.91
C ILE A 36 8.79 10.94 -6.95
N PRO A 37 9.89 11.69 -7.11
CA PRO A 37 11.00 11.33 -7.97
C PRO A 37 11.69 10.03 -7.55
N LEU A 38 12.36 9.38 -8.50
CA LEU A 38 13.00 8.08 -8.31
C LEU A 38 13.90 7.99 -7.08
N ASP A 39 14.77 8.98 -6.87
CA ASP A 39 15.74 8.95 -5.76
C ASP A 39 15.07 9.11 -4.39
N GLU A 40 14.02 9.93 -4.31
CA GLU A 40 13.21 10.09 -3.10
C GLU A 40 12.43 8.79 -2.83
N ALA A 41 11.79 8.23 -3.86
CA ALA A 41 11.02 7.00 -3.77
C ALA A 41 11.88 5.80 -3.32
N LYS A 42 13.13 5.70 -3.79
CA LYS A 42 14.06 4.64 -3.33
C LYS A 42 14.32 4.74 -1.83
N ASN A 43 14.61 5.94 -1.34
CA ASN A 43 14.86 6.18 0.08
C ASN A 43 13.62 5.88 0.94
N ASP A 44 12.44 6.30 0.48
CA ASP A 44 11.16 6.00 1.14
C ASP A 44 10.88 4.50 1.18
N PHE A 45 11.12 3.80 0.07
CA PHE A 45 10.88 2.37 -0.03
C PHE A 45 11.81 1.57 0.88
N THR A 46 13.09 1.92 0.97
CA THR A 46 14.03 1.28 1.91
C THR A 46 13.54 1.44 3.36
N ARG A 47 13.03 2.61 3.73
CA ARG A 47 12.44 2.83 5.07
C ARG A 47 11.19 1.98 5.29
N LEU A 48 10.33 1.90 4.28
CA LEU A 48 9.10 1.11 4.32
C LEU A 48 9.39 -0.38 4.53
N VAL A 49 10.34 -0.96 3.79
CA VAL A 49 10.72 -2.37 3.94
C VAL A 49 11.33 -2.62 5.32
N LYS A 50 12.23 -1.74 5.79
CA LYS A 50 12.78 -1.85 7.15
C LYS A 50 11.70 -1.81 8.23
N ARG A 51 10.68 -0.95 8.08
CA ARG A 51 9.54 -0.90 9.03
C ARG A 51 8.72 -2.19 9.03
N ASN A 52 8.60 -2.85 7.88
CA ASN A 52 7.86 -4.11 7.76
C ASN A 52 8.48 -5.25 8.59
N GLU A 53 9.78 -5.17 8.91
CA GLU A 53 10.50 -6.15 9.72
C GLU A 53 10.18 -6.02 11.22
N ASN A 54 9.80 -4.83 11.67
CA ASN A 54 9.66 -4.51 13.11
C ASN A 54 8.42 -5.14 13.77
N HIS A 55 7.39 -5.51 12.98
CA HIS A 55 6.13 -6.01 13.52
C HIS A 55 5.60 -7.16 12.67
N GLN A 56 5.07 -8.21 13.28
CA GLN A 56 4.53 -9.34 12.52
C GLN A 56 3.26 -8.97 11.72
N LEU A 57 2.34 -8.22 12.34
CA LEU A 57 1.01 -7.89 11.80
C LEU A 57 0.89 -6.48 11.22
N PHE A 58 1.82 -5.58 11.54
CA PHE A 58 1.80 -4.20 11.06
C PHE A 58 2.83 -4.01 9.95
N GLY A 59 2.55 -3.08 9.05
CA GLY A 59 3.38 -2.79 7.90
C GLY A 59 2.59 -2.32 6.69
N SER A 60 3.30 -2.22 5.58
CA SER A 60 2.78 -1.93 4.25
C SER A 60 2.71 -3.21 3.43
N TYR A 61 1.56 -3.44 2.82
CA TYR A 61 1.18 -4.62 2.07
C TYR A 61 0.91 -4.28 0.61
N LYS A 62 1.39 -5.14 -0.27
CA LYS A 62 0.99 -5.22 -1.67
C LYS A 62 -0.25 -6.12 -1.76
N VAL A 63 -1.28 -5.65 -2.47
CA VAL A 63 -2.56 -6.35 -2.60
C VAL A 63 -2.81 -6.72 -4.06
N TYR A 64 -3.28 -7.94 -4.27
CA TYR A 64 -3.60 -8.49 -5.58
C TYR A 64 -5.05 -8.98 -5.64
N ASP A 65 -5.64 -8.92 -6.83
CA ASP A 65 -6.88 -9.64 -7.12
C ASP A 65 -6.59 -11.14 -7.20
N SER A 66 -7.26 -11.96 -6.39
CA SER A 66 -7.00 -13.40 -6.34
C SER A 66 -7.37 -14.16 -7.62
N ILE A 67 -8.20 -13.58 -8.49
CA ILE A 67 -8.71 -14.24 -9.70
C ILE A 67 -7.77 -13.97 -10.88
N THR A 68 -7.37 -12.72 -11.05
CA THR A 68 -6.55 -12.24 -12.18
C THR A 68 -5.07 -12.18 -11.84
N ASN A 69 -4.71 -12.22 -10.55
CA ASN A 69 -3.36 -12.01 -10.04
C ASN A 69 -2.78 -10.63 -10.40
N GLU A 70 -3.65 -9.65 -10.66
CA GLU A 70 -3.26 -8.26 -10.93
C GLU A 70 -2.94 -7.53 -9.63
N TYR A 71 -1.84 -6.77 -9.62
CA TYR A 71 -1.50 -5.89 -8.51
C TYR A 71 -2.44 -4.67 -8.51
N ILE A 72 -3.08 -4.41 -7.37
CA ILE A 72 -4.11 -3.36 -7.27
C ILE A 72 -3.58 -2.13 -6.53
N ASN A 73 -3.03 -2.34 -5.34
CA ASN A 73 -2.82 -1.25 -4.38
C ASN A 73 -1.71 -1.53 -3.38
N LEU A 74 -1.33 -0.46 -2.69
CA LEU A 74 -0.63 -0.51 -1.42
C LEU A 74 -1.64 -0.21 -0.31
N GLY A 75 -1.69 -1.06 0.71
CA GLY A 75 -2.38 -0.79 1.97
C GLY A 75 -1.40 -0.82 3.13
N HIS A 76 -1.57 0.02 4.15
CA HIS A 76 -0.76 -0.09 5.35
C HIS A 76 -1.58 0.02 6.62
N VAL A 77 -1.12 -0.70 7.65
CA VAL A 77 -1.46 -0.45 9.06
C VAL A 77 -0.17 -0.21 9.78
N THR A 78 -0.04 0.92 10.46
CA THR A 78 1.17 1.23 11.23
C THR A 78 0.76 1.67 12.63
N VAL A 79 1.33 1.03 13.64
CA VAL A 79 1.10 1.42 15.03
C VAL A 79 1.83 2.73 15.28
N ASN A 80 1.21 3.63 16.03
CA ASN A 80 1.88 4.80 16.54
C ASN A 80 2.92 4.37 17.59
N GLU A 81 4.21 4.62 17.34
CA GLU A 81 5.30 4.23 18.25
C GLU A 81 5.22 4.96 19.59
N ASP A 82 4.68 6.19 19.62
CA ASP A 82 4.49 6.98 20.85
C ASP A 82 3.21 6.57 21.60
N ASN A 83 2.23 5.98 20.92
CA ASN A 83 0.99 5.49 21.52
C ASN A 83 0.51 4.18 20.87
N VAL A 84 0.96 3.05 21.40
CA VAL A 84 0.67 1.72 20.84
C VAL A 84 -0.81 1.30 20.84
N LYS A 85 -1.71 2.13 21.38
CA LYS A 85 -3.16 1.93 21.30
C LYS A 85 -3.78 2.53 20.03
N GLU A 86 -3.01 3.28 19.26
CA GLU A 86 -3.43 3.91 18.02
C GLU A 86 -2.72 3.25 16.83
N ALA A 87 -3.45 3.07 15.75
CA ALA A 87 -2.91 2.62 14.49
C ALA A 87 -3.42 3.53 13.36
N GLU A 88 -2.52 3.89 12.47
CA GLU A 88 -2.83 4.57 11.23
C GLU A 88 -3.11 3.54 10.15
N ILE A 89 -4.16 3.79 9.36
CA ILE A 89 -4.49 3.02 8.18
C ILE A 89 -4.49 3.96 6.98
N GLY A 90 -3.78 3.57 5.92
CA GLY A 90 -3.77 4.30 4.67
C GLY A 90 -3.63 3.37 3.48
N TYR A 91 -3.96 3.87 2.30
CA TYR A 91 -3.89 3.12 1.06
C TYR A 91 -3.62 4.01 -0.15
N MET A 92 -3.08 3.42 -1.21
CA MET A 92 -2.89 4.02 -2.51
C MET A 92 -3.31 3.03 -3.59
N ILE A 93 -4.19 3.44 -4.50
CA ILE A 93 -4.76 2.58 -5.55
C ILE A 93 -4.36 3.14 -6.90
N LEU A 94 -3.93 2.26 -7.82
CA LEU A 94 -3.66 2.66 -9.19
C LEU A 94 -4.95 3.15 -9.89
N PRO A 95 -4.88 4.20 -10.74
CA PRO A 95 -6.07 4.78 -11.38
C PRO A 95 -6.92 3.79 -12.17
N GLU A 96 -6.31 2.81 -12.82
CA GLU A 96 -6.97 1.74 -13.57
C GLU A 96 -7.90 0.88 -12.71
N HIS A 97 -7.77 0.91 -11.38
CA HIS A 97 -8.64 0.19 -10.45
C HIS A 97 -9.66 1.08 -9.75
N TRP A 98 -9.67 2.39 -10.01
CA TRP A 98 -10.66 3.31 -9.45
C TRP A 98 -12.07 3.03 -9.97
N GLY A 99 -13.07 3.22 -9.11
CA GLY A 99 -14.49 2.98 -9.45
C GLY A 99 -14.85 1.51 -9.71
N LYS A 100 -13.88 0.59 -9.66
CA LYS A 100 -14.10 -0.86 -9.63
C LYS A 100 -14.34 -1.31 -8.19
N ARG A 101 -14.77 -2.56 -7.99
CA ARG A 101 -14.97 -3.17 -6.65
C ARG A 101 -13.78 -2.92 -5.69
N TYR A 102 -12.57 -2.96 -6.24
CA TYR A 102 -11.28 -2.72 -5.58
C TYR A 102 -11.07 -1.32 -4.99
N GLY A 103 -11.81 -0.33 -5.48
CA GLY A 103 -11.68 1.08 -5.09
C GLY A 103 -12.46 1.47 -3.85
N LEU A 104 -13.26 0.57 -3.28
CA LEU A 104 -14.13 0.89 -2.14
C LEU A 104 -13.34 0.81 -0.82
N PRO A 105 -13.34 1.88 0.00
CA PRO A 105 -12.62 1.90 1.28
C PRO A 105 -12.99 0.72 2.20
N LYS A 106 -14.26 0.29 2.17
CA LYS A 106 -14.75 -0.85 2.96
C LYS A 106 -14.08 -2.18 2.58
N GLU A 107 -13.84 -2.41 1.29
CA GLU A 107 -13.18 -3.63 0.82
C GLU A 107 -11.71 -3.61 1.20
N ILE A 108 -11.04 -2.48 1.02
CA ILE A 108 -9.64 -2.28 1.41
C ILE A 108 -9.45 -2.46 2.91
N LEU A 109 -10.34 -1.89 3.73
CA LEU A 109 -10.32 -2.06 5.18
C LEU A 109 -10.47 -3.55 5.57
N SER A 110 -11.32 -4.31 4.88
CA SER A 110 -11.48 -5.76 5.13
C SER A 110 -10.32 -6.62 4.62
N ILE A 111 -9.50 -6.09 3.71
CA ILE A 111 -8.27 -6.75 3.27
C ILE A 111 -7.17 -6.49 4.28
N ILE A 112 -7.11 -5.26 4.80
CA ILE A 112 -6.02 -4.78 5.65
C ILE A 112 -6.19 -5.29 7.10
N ILE A 113 -7.41 -5.26 7.65
CA ILE A 113 -7.79 -5.69 9.01
C ILE A 113 -8.67 -6.96 8.95
#